data_AF-A0A920F922-F1
#
_entry.id   AF-A0A920F922-F1
#
_cell.length_a   1.000
_cell.length_b   1.000
_cell.length_c   1.000
_cell.angle_alpha   90.00
_cell.angle_beta   90.00
_cell.angle_gamma   90.00
#
_symmetry.space_group_name_H-M   'P 1'
#
loop_
_entity.id
_entity.type
_entity.pdbx_description
1 polymer ?
#
loop_
_entity_poly.entity_id
_entity_poly.type
_entity_poly.pdbx_seq_one_letter_code
_entity_poly.pdbx_strand_id
1 'polypeptide(L)'
;MLERNRGELLLEFQLNDKDLMGFLQQRGSMPLPPYIKRDDPTSNVADLKDYQSIFAQHEGAVAAPTASLHFTDRLVASLKKNNIDIAYLTLHVGAGTFLPVKVKIQITTTCTASGPNWI
;
A
#
# COMPACT_ATOMS: atom_id res chain seq x y z
N MET A 1 -2.73 -15.88 -21.69
CA MET A 1 -3.48 -14.95 -22.58
C MET A 1 -3.60 -13.62 -21.82
N LEU A 2 -3.17 -12.50 -22.39
CA LEU A 2 -3.16 -11.20 -21.71
C LEU A 2 -4.40 -10.40 -22.13
N GLU A 3 -5.49 -10.50 -21.38
CA GLU A 3 -6.62 -9.59 -21.54
C GLU A 3 -6.40 -8.33 -20.69
N ARG A 4 -6.51 -7.16 -21.32
CA ARG A 4 -6.47 -5.86 -20.64
C ARG A 4 -7.88 -5.32 -20.52
N ASN A 5 -8.37 -5.18 -19.29
CA ASN A 5 -9.62 -4.48 -19.00
C ASN A 5 -9.34 -3.44 -17.91
N ARG A 6 -9.62 -2.16 -18.18
CA ARG A 6 -9.52 -1.04 -17.20
C ARG A 6 -8.21 -0.92 -16.40
N GLY A 7 -7.08 -1.39 -16.93
CA GLY A 7 -5.76 -1.32 -16.28
C GLY A 7 -5.37 -2.56 -15.48
N GLU A 8 -6.20 -3.60 -15.50
CA GLU A 8 -5.91 -4.90 -14.92
C GLU A 8 -5.39 -5.86 -16.00
N LEU A 9 -4.61 -6.85 -15.56
CA LEU A 9 -4.00 -7.87 -16.41
C LEU A 9 -4.19 -9.22 -15.72
N LEU A 10 -4.81 -10.18 -16.41
CA LEU A 10 -4.89 -11.55 -15.91
C LEU A 10 -3.57 -12.27 -16.17
N LEU A 11 -2.94 -12.75 -15.10
CA LEU A 11 -1.75 -13.61 -15.18
C LEU A 11 -2.14 -15.03 -14.78
N GLU A 12 -1.80 -15.96 -15.66
CA GLU A 12 -1.95 -17.39 -15.39
C GLU A 12 -0.55 -17.98 -15.25
N PHE A 13 -0.29 -18.60 -14.10
CA PHE A 13 0.98 -19.27 -13.82
C PHE A 13 0.80 -20.77 -13.99
N GLN A 14 1.68 -21.41 -14.76
CA GLN A 14 1.74 -22.87 -14.89
C GLN A 14 2.50 -23.50 -13.70
N LEU A 15 2.14 -23.10 -12.48
CA LEU A 15 2.73 -23.57 -11.23
C LEU A 15 1.58 -23.85 -10.25
N ASN A 16 1.77 -24.82 -9.36
CA ASN A 16 0.88 -24.96 -8.20
C ASN A 16 1.15 -23.85 -7.18
N ASP A 17 0.22 -23.65 -6.25
CA ASP A 17 0.29 -22.57 -5.26
C ASP A 17 1.61 -22.60 -4.45
N LYS A 18 2.07 -23.79 -4.04
CA LYS A 18 3.28 -23.92 -3.23
C LYS A 18 4.52 -23.49 -4.00
N ASP A 19 4.65 -23.93 -5.25
CA ASP A 19 5.79 -23.61 -6.09
C ASP A 19 5.77 -22.13 -6.50
N LEU A 20 4.59 -21.58 -6.76
CA LEU A 20 4.41 -20.15 -7.03
C LEU A 20 4.82 -19.31 -5.81
N MET A 21 4.35 -19.66 -4.61
CA MET A 21 4.70 -18.95 -3.39
C MET A 21 6.20 -19.05 -3.09
N GLY A 22 6.81 -20.21 -3.26
CA GLY A 22 8.27 -20.38 -3.12
C GLY A 22 9.06 -19.52 -4.11
N PHE A 23 8.59 -19.43 -5.36
CA PHE A 23 9.19 -18.56 -6.37
C PHE A 23 9.07 -17.07 -5.99
N LEU A 24 7.89 -16.64 -5.55
CA LEU A 24 7.64 -15.27 -5.09
C LEU A 24 8.47 -14.91 -3.85
N GLN A 25 8.67 -15.82 -2.91
CA GLN A 25 9.52 -15.58 -1.74
C GLN A 25 11.00 -15.43 -2.12
N GLN A 26 11.48 -16.20 -3.11
CA GLN A 26 12.88 -16.14 -3.54
C GLN A 26 13.19 -14.93 -4.43
N ARG A 27 12.23 -14.48 -5.24
CA ARG A 27 12.43 -13.45 -6.28
C ARG A 27 11.71 -12.13 -6.02
N GLY A 28 10.71 -12.13 -5.14
CA GLY A 28 9.93 -10.97 -4.79
C GLY A 28 10.66 -10.04 -3.80
N SER A 29 10.20 -8.80 -3.75
CA SER A 29 10.68 -7.78 -2.81
C SER A 29 9.49 -7.17 -2.08
N MET A 30 9.69 -6.71 -0.85
CA MET A 30 8.64 -6.03 -0.09
C MET A 30 8.15 -4.78 -0.86
N PRO A 31 6.85 -4.68 -1.21
CA PRO A 31 6.33 -3.50 -1.88
C PRO A 31 6.25 -2.33 -0.88
N LEU A 32 7.22 -1.42 -0.96
CA LEU A 32 7.22 -0.21 -0.15
C LEU A 32 6.28 0.86 -0.75
N PRO A 33 5.59 1.66 0.10
CA PRO A 33 4.85 2.81 -0.37
C PRO A 33 5.75 3.79 -1.14
N PRO A 34 5.24 4.45 -2.20
CA PRO A 34 6.06 5.25 -3.12
C PRO A 34 6.73 6.46 -2.48
N TYR A 35 6.30 6.86 -1.28
CA TYR A 35 6.90 7.96 -0.51
C TYR A 35 8.17 7.54 0.25
N ILE A 36 8.45 6.24 0.40
CA ILE A 36 9.70 5.74 0.98
C ILE A 36 10.70 5.55 -0.17
N LYS A 37 11.59 6.52 -0.32
CA LYS A 37 12.63 6.49 -1.35
C LYS A 37 13.73 5.50 -0.96
N ARG A 38 14.03 4.56 -1.86
CA ARG A 38 15.13 3.60 -1.76
C ARG A 38 15.84 3.54 -3.09
N ASP A 39 17.17 3.57 -3.05
CA ASP A 39 18.00 3.36 -4.25
C ASP A 39 17.99 1.89 -4.68
N ASP A 40 17.80 0.96 -3.73
CA ASP A 40 17.58 -0.47 -3.96
C ASP A 40 16.42 -1.00 -3.09
N PRO A 41 15.29 -1.43 -3.70
CA PRO A 41 14.14 -2.00 -2.99
C PRO A 41 14.41 -3.33 -2.27
N THR A 42 15.50 -4.01 -2.60
CA THR A 42 15.87 -5.33 -2.04
C THR A 42 16.92 -5.26 -0.94
N SER A 43 17.50 -4.07 -0.71
CA SER A 43 18.72 -3.91 0.09
C SER A 43 18.54 -4.01 1.61
N ASN A 44 17.32 -3.85 2.15
CA ASN A 44 17.13 -3.80 3.61
C ASN A 44 16.21 -4.91 4.13
N VAL A 45 16.83 -5.89 4.78
CA VAL A 45 16.14 -6.97 5.49
C VAL A 45 15.21 -6.44 6.59
N ALA A 46 15.48 -5.26 7.15
CA ALA A 46 14.62 -4.66 8.18
C ALA A 46 13.22 -4.31 7.65
N ASP A 47 13.05 -4.05 6.34
CA ASP A 47 11.73 -3.73 5.78
C ASP A 47 10.76 -4.89 5.90
N LEU A 48 11.24 -6.12 5.70
CA LEU A 48 10.43 -7.32 5.88
C LEU A 48 9.86 -7.38 7.30
N LYS A 49 10.66 -6.98 8.29
CA LYS A 49 10.26 -6.97 9.69
C LYS A 49 9.32 -5.78 10.00
N ASP A 50 9.65 -4.60 9.53
CA ASP A 50 8.91 -3.37 9.84
C ASP A 50 7.54 -3.32 9.14
N TYR A 51 7.43 -3.96 7.97
CA TYR A 51 6.18 -4.08 7.22
C TYR A 51 5.38 -5.33 7.57
N GLN A 52 5.94 -6.26 8.35
CA GLN A 52 5.21 -7.37 8.96
C GLN A 52 4.92 -7.02 10.43
N SER A 53 4.02 -6.04 10.65
CA SER A 53 3.66 -5.58 11.99
C SER A 53 2.98 -6.66 12.83
N ILE A 54 2.80 -6.39 14.14
CA ILE A 54 2.08 -7.27 15.08
C ILE A 54 0.63 -7.59 14.68
N PHE A 55 0.08 -6.88 13.69
CA PHE A 55 -1.26 -7.09 13.15
C PHE A 55 -1.27 -7.90 11.84
N ALA A 56 -0.11 -8.22 11.27
CA ALA A 56 0.02 -8.94 10.01
C ALA A 56 -0.09 -10.46 10.24
N GLN A 57 -1.32 -10.92 10.53
CA GLN A 57 -1.64 -12.32 10.87
C GLN A 57 -1.77 -13.23 9.65
N HIS A 58 -1.94 -12.67 8.45
CA HIS A 58 -2.16 -13.42 7.21
C HIS A 58 -1.08 -13.10 6.18
N GLU A 59 -0.69 -14.10 5.39
CA GLU A 59 0.18 -13.88 4.24
C GLU A 59 -0.47 -12.90 3.25
N GLY A 60 0.35 -12.00 2.69
CA GLY A 60 -0.15 -10.95 1.79
C GLY A 60 -0.87 -9.80 2.50
N ALA A 61 -0.89 -9.75 3.83
CA ALA A 61 -1.37 -8.59 4.57
C ALA A 61 -0.46 -7.38 4.33
N VAL A 62 -0.91 -6.44 3.49
CA VAL A 62 -0.19 -5.19 3.18
C VAL A 62 -0.70 -4.03 4.05
N ALA A 63 -1.29 -4.33 5.21
CA ALA A 63 -1.98 -3.36 6.05
C ALA A 63 -1.11 -2.12 6.30
N ALA A 64 -1.71 -0.96 6.11
CA ALA A 64 -1.04 0.34 6.07
C ALA A 64 -0.09 0.52 7.28
N PRO A 65 1.22 0.56 7.05
CA PRO A 65 2.24 0.47 8.09
C PRO A 65 2.15 1.62 9.10
N THR A 66 1.52 2.74 8.77
CA THR A 66 1.65 3.98 9.55
C THR A 66 1.04 3.89 10.95
N ALA A 67 -0.14 3.29 11.11
CA ALA A 67 -0.77 3.17 12.42
C ALA A 67 -0.19 1.98 13.22
N SER A 68 0.08 0.86 12.55
CA SER A 68 0.58 -0.35 13.19
C SER A 68 1.99 -0.17 13.78
N LEU A 69 2.82 0.69 13.20
CA LEU A 69 4.17 1.00 13.70
C LEU A 69 4.17 1.62 15.10
N HIS A 70 3.05 2.21 15.55
CA HIS A 70 2.93 2.77 16.90
C HIS A 70 2.58 1.71 17.96
N PHE A 71 2.25 0.48 17.56
CA PHE A 71 1.90 -0.58 18.50
C PHE A 71 3.07 -1.54 18.73
N THR A 72 3.58 -1.54 19.95
CA THR A 72 4.61 -2.48 20.41
C THR A 72 4.01 -3.58 21.28
N ASP A 73 4.68 -4.72 21.38
CA ASP A 73 4.27 -5.81 22.29
C ASP A 73 4.12 -5.33 23.73
N ARG A 74 5.00 -4.41 24.16
CA ARG A 74 4.93 -3.79 25.48
C ARG A 74 3.66 -2.97 25.67
N LEU A 75 3.26 -2.19 24.65
CA LEU A 75 2.01 -1.41 24.70
C LEU A 75 0.80 -2.35 24.77
N VAL A 76 0.76 -3.37 23.90
CA VAL A 76 -0.33 -4.36 23.87
C VAL A 76 -0.45 -5.08 25.21
N ALA A 77 0.68 -5.50 25.81
CA ALA A 77 0.70 -6.11 27.13
C ALA A 77 0.19 -5.15 28.22
N SER A 78 0.55 -3.87 28.15
CA SER A 78 0.07 -2.84 29.08
C SER A 78 -1.45 -2.63 28.98
N LEU A 79 -1.99 -2.58 27.76
CA LEU A 79 -3.44 -2.47 27.53
C LEU A 79 -4.19 -3.66 28.14
N LYS A 80 -3.73 -4.88 27.89
CA LYS A 80 -4.30 -6.10 28.48
C LYS A 80 -4.25 -6.09 30.00
N LYS A 81 -3.13 -5.64 30.59
CA LYS A 81 -3.00 -5.52 32.06
C LYS A 81 -3.99 -4.53 32.66
N ASN A 82 -4.42 -3.52 31.90
CA ASN A 82 -5.43 -2.56 32.32
C ASN A 82 -6.87 -2.99 31.98
N ASN A 83 -7.10 -4.27 31.65
CA ASN A 83 -8.40 -4.81 31.24
C ASN A 83 -9.01 -4.09 30.03
N ILE A 84 -8.16 -3.66 29.08
CA ILE A 84 -8.59 -3.07 27.81
C ILE A 84 -8.57 -4.17 26.75
N ASP A 85 -9.74 -4.48 26.20
CA ASP A 85 -9.89 -5.47 25.15
C ASP A 85 -9.40 -4.96 23.79
N ILE A 86 -8.85 -5.88 23.00
CA ILE A 86 -8.37 -5.61 21.64
C ILE A 86 -9.10 -6.54 20.68
N ALA A 87 -9.81 -5.95 19.72
CA ALA A 87 -10.45 -6.66 18.62
C ALA A 87 -9.64 -6.48 17.33
N TYR A 88 -9.59 -7.52 16.51
CA TYR A 88 -8.89 -7.53 15.23
C TYR A 88 -9.91 -7.60 14.09
N LEU A 89 -9.68 -6.81 13.03
CA LEU A 89 -10.50 -6.80 11.83
C LEU A 89 -9.58 -6.92 10.61
N THR A 90 -9.95 -7.80 9.68
CA THR A 90 -9.23 -7.96 8.41
C THR A 90 -9.95 -7.20 7.31
N LEU A 91 -9.31 -6.16 6.76
CA LEU A 91 -9.79 -5.43 5.60
C LEU A 91 -9.02 -5.87 4.36
N HIS A 92 -9.72 -6.52 3.42
CA HIS A 92 -9.16 -6.82 2.11
C HIS A 92 -9.21 -5.57 1.24
N VAL A 93 -8.04 -5.03 0.93
CA VAL A 93 -7.88 -3.92 -0.01
C VAL A 93 -7.41 -4.46 -1.36
N GLY A 94 -8.02 -3.99 -2.44
CA GLY A 94 -7.54 -4.28 -3.79
C GLY A 94 -6.34 -3.41 -4.15
N ALA A 95 -5.62 -3.76 -5.22
CA ALA A 95 -4.48 -2.99 -5.74
C ALA A 95 -4.80 -1.51 -6.05
N GLY A 96 -6.08 -1.16 -6.16
CA GLY A 96 -6.57 0.21 -6.33
C GLY A 96 -6.12 1.19 -5.24
N THR A 97 -5.77 0.72 -4.03
CA THR A 97 -5.23 1.60 -2.96
C THR A 97 -3.82 2.08 -3.22
N PHE A 98 -3.10 1.45 -4.15
CA PHE A 98 -1.78 1.88 -4.61
C PHE A 98 -1.86 2.76 -5.87
N LEU A 99 -3.05 2.92 -6.47
CA LEU A 99 -3.22 3.79 -7.62
C LEU A 99 -3.17 5.26 -7.18
N PRO A 100 -2.50 6.13 -7.97
CA PRO A 100 -2.52 7.57 -7.70
C PRO A 100 -3.94 8.12 -7.64
N VAL A 101 -4.20 9.02 -6.69
CA VAL A 101 -5.47 9.75 -6.60
C VAL A 101 -5.68 10.51 -7.90
N LYS A 102 -6.75 10.20 -8.63
CA LYS A 102 -7.11 10.89 -9.88
C LYS A 102 -7.75 12.22 -9.52
N VAL A 103 -7.07 13.34 -9.79
CA VAL A 103 -7.63 14.69 -9.61
C VAL A 103 -7.97 15.27 -10.98
N LYS A 104 -9.22 15.69 -11.17
CA LYS A 104 -9.64 16.46 -12.36
C LYS A 104 -9.47 17.95 -12.04
N ILE A 105 -8.30 18.51 -12.35
CA ILE A 105 -8.07 19.95 -12.18
C ILE A 105 -8.72 20.66 -13.37
N GLN A 106 -9.81 21.39 -13.12
CA GLN A 106 -10.37 22.36 -14.08
C GLN A 106 -9.76 23.72 -13.77
N ILE A 107 -8.81 24.17 -14.59
CA ILE A 107 -8.33 25.55 -14.56
C ILE A 107 -9.23 26.34 -15.51
N THR A 108 -10.16 27.11 -14.97
CA THR A 108 -10.93 28.08 -15.75
C THR A 108 -10.21 29.42 -15.71
N THR A 109 -9.35 29.67 -16.68
CA THR A 109 -8.79 31.01 -16.89
C THR A 109 -9.81 31.83 -17.68
N THR A 110 -10.69 32.58 -17.01
CA THR A 110 -11.44 33.65 -17.66
C THR A 110 -10.50 34.84 -17.88
N CYS A 111 -9.95 34.96 -19.08
CA CYS A 111 -9.32 36.20 -19.53
C CYS A 111 -10.42 37.19 -19.89
N THR A 112 -10.80 38.06 -18.98
CA THR A 112 -11.64 39.22 -19.30
C THR A 112 -10.75 40.32 -19.88
N ALA A 113 -10.66 40.38 -21.21
CA ALA A 113 -10.19 41.57 -21.89
C ALA A 113 -11.31 42.60 -21.91
N SER A 114 -11.28 43.55 -20.98
CA SER A 114 -12.09 44.78 -21.05
C SER A 114 -11.28 45.95 -20.51
N GLY A 115 -10.45 46.54 -21.37
CA GLY A 115 -9.89 47.87 -21.13
C GLY A 115 -10.85 48.93 -21.68
N PRO A 116 -11.17 50.00 -20.94
CA PRO A 116 -11.89 51.14 -21.50
C PRO A 116 -10.95 52.04 -22.31
N ASN A 117 -11.42 52.43 -23.49
CA ASN A 117 -10.85 53.46 -24.37
C ASN A 117 -10.51 54.73 -23.58
N TRP A 118 -9.26 55.19 -23.70
CA TRP A 118 -8.88 56.58 -23.46
C TRP A 118 -8.11 57.09 -24.67
N ILE A 119 -8.82 57.45 -25.75
CA ILE A 119 -8.46 58.57 -26.64
C ILE A 119 -9.78 59.17 -27.11
#